data_AF-S7N8C6-F1
#
_entry.id   AF-S7N8C6-F1
#
_cell.length_a   1.000
_cell.length_b   1.000
_cell.length_c   1.000
_cell.angle_alpha   90.00
_cell.angle_beta   90.00
_cell.angle_gamma   90.00
#
_symmetry.space_group_name_H-M   'P 1'
#
loop_
_entity.id
_entity.type
_entity.pdbx_description
1 polymer ?
#
loop_
_entity_poly.entity_id
_entity_poly.type
_entity_poly.pdbx_seq_one_letter_code
_entity_poly.pdbx_strand_id
1 'polypeptide(L)'
;MSLGRQEAFEIFKRDHADSVTIEDNKQILKQRFSEAKSLGENINEARSKIGHLKEAITQRHLQQAALGVTENMPAPAVPDLHEEKLRSQLEEEKRRYKTMFTRLKALKVEIEHLQLLMDRAKVKLQKEFEAWWAAEASSLQRPTGQHHSITWICFSLLN
;
A
#
# COMPACT_ATOMS: atom_id res chain seq x y z
N MET A 1 -19.24 0.94 -26.04
CA MET A 1 -19.37 -0.47 -26.52
C MET A 1 -20.86 -0.78 -26.67
N SER A 2 -21.26 -1.70 -27.57
CA SER A 2 -22.63 -2.22 -27.57
C SER A 2 -22.86 -3.10 -26.33
N LEU A 3 -24.12 -3.28 -25.91
CA LEU A 3 -24.50 -4.11 -24.75
C LEU A 3 -23.95 -5.54 -24.87
N GLY A 4 -24.15 -6.21 -26.02
CA GLY A 4 -23.64 -7.57 -26.23
C GLY A 4 -22.11 -7.69 -26.21
N ARG A 5 -21.37 -6.66 -26.64
CA ARG A 5 -19.90 -6.65 -26.52
C ARG A 5 -19.46 -6.50 -25.06
N GLN A 6 -20.21 -5.77 -24.25
CA GLN A 6 -19.93 -5.61 -22.83
C GLN A 6 -20.18 -6.92 -22.07
N GLU A 7 -21.28 -7.62 -22.36
CA GLU A 7 -21.60 -8.92 -21.76
C GLU A 7 -20.55 -9.98 -22.12
N ALA A 8 -20.13 -10.02 -23.40
CA ALA A 8 -19.07 -10.92 -23.84
C ALA A 8 -17.72 -10.64 -23.15
N PHE A 9 -17.40 -9.37 -22.88
CA PHE A 9 -16.19 -9.00 -22.14
C PHE A 9 -16.22 -9.47 -20.69
N GLU A 10 -17.36 -9.35 -20.01
CA GLU A 10 -17.50 -9.81 -18.63
C GLU A 10 -17.37 -11.32 -18.50
N ILE A 11 -17.93 -12.10 -19.44
CA ILE A 11 -17.76 -13.55 -19.51
C ILE A 11 -16.28 -13.89 -19.78
N PHE A 12 -15.66 -13.24 -20.76
CA PHE A 12 -14.25 -13.44 -21.10
C PHE A 12 -13.34 -13.18 -19.90
N LYS A 13 -13.58 -12.11 -19.14
CA LYS A 13 -12.82 -11.75 -17.94
C LYS A 13 -12.95 -12.80 -16.84
N ARG A 14 -14.13 -13.37 -16.63
CA ARG A 14 -14.38 -14.39 -15.60
C ARG A 14 -13.59 -15.67 -15.87
N ASP A 15 -13.55 -16.09 -17.12
CA ASP A 15 -12.95 -17.37 -17.51
C ASP A 15 -11.46 -17.23 -17.87
N HIS A 16 -10.90 -16.02 -17.76
CA HIS A 16 -9.50 -15.74 -18.05
C HIS A 16 -8.56 -16.34 -17.00
N ALA A 17 -7.48 -16.99 -17.44
CA ALA A 17 -6.52 -17.67 -16.57
C ALA A 17 -5.87 -16.74 -15.52
N ASP A 18 -5.69 -15.46 -15.86
CA ASP A 18 -5.08 -14.46 -14.96
C ASP A 18 -6.09 -13.84 -13.97
N SER A 19 -7.38 -14.19 -14.02
CA SER A 19 -8.44 -13.57 -13.20
C SER A 19 -8.18 -13.65 -11.70
N VAL A 20 -7.74 -14.82 -11.21
CA VAL A 20 -7.36 -15.05 -9.81
C VAL A 20 -6.20 -14.14 -9.40
N THR A 21 -5.13 -14.12 -10.19
CA THR A 21 -3.95 -13.28 -9.95
C THR A 21 -4.30 -11.79 -9.90
N ILE A 22 -5.22 -11.33 -10.76
CA ILE A 22 -5.67 -9.93 -10.78
C ILE A 22 -6.43 -9.58 -9.49
N GLU A 23 -7.32 -10.46 -9.02
CA GLU A 23 -8.06 -10.22 -7.78
C GLU A 23 -7.15 -10.30 -6.55
N ASP A 24 -6.21 -11.25 -6.50
CA ASP A 24 -5.19 -11.33 -5.45
C ASP A 24 -4.36 -10.04 -5.38
N ASN A 25 -3.85 -9.57 -6.52
CA ASN A 25 -3.08 -8.32 -6.59
C ASN A 25 -3.88 -7.10 -6.10
N LYS A 26 -5.18 -7.06 -6.36
CA LYS A 26 -6.07 -6.00 -5.88
C LYS A 26 -6.28 -6.07 -4.38
N GLN A 27 -6.40 -7.26 -3.80
CA GLN A 27 -6.47 -7.43 -2.35
C GLN A 27 -5.15 -7.02 -1.67
N ILE A 28 -4.02 -7.45 -2.23
CA ILE A 28 -2.69 -7.05 -1.75
C ILE A 28 -2.56 -5.53 -1.82
N LEU A 29 -2.94 -4.90 -2.92
CA LEU A 29 -2.87 -3.45 -3.08
C LEU A 29 -3.65 -2.71 -1.98
N LYS A 30 -4.88 -3.15 -1.66
CA LYS A 30 -5.67 -2.61 -0.54
C LYS A 30 -4.95 -2.76 0.79
N GLN A 31 -4.39 -3.94 1.05
CA GLN A 31 -3.64 -4.22 2.27
C GLN A 31 -2.43 -3.28 2.39
N ARG A 32 -1.65 -3.11 1.32
CA ARG A 32 -0.46 -2.22 1.33
C ARG A 32 -0.81 -0.76 1.55
N PHE A 33 -1.92 -0.27 0.98
CA PHE A 33 -2.42 1.06 1.28
C PHE A 33 -2.83 1.22 2.75
N SER A 34 -3.50 0.22 3.33
CA SER A 34 -3.87 0.25 4.74
C SER A 34 -2.65 0.25 5.66
N GLU A 35 -1.62 -0.55 5.34
CA GLU A 35 -0.35 -0.60 6.07
C GLU A 35 0.40 0.74 5.98
N ALA A 36 0.48 1.31 4.77
CA ALA A 36 1.12 2.61 4.54
C ALA A 36 0.41 3.74 5.31
N LYS A 37 -0.92 3.73 5.37
CA LYS A 37 -1.70 4.70 6.14
C LYS A 37 -1.39 4.60 7.64
N SER A 38 -1.44 3.39 8.20
CA SER A 38 -1.13 3.17 9.62
C SER A 38 0.32 3.56 9.95
N LEU A 39 1.28 3.24 9.08
CA LEU A 39 2.67 3.67 9.27
C LEU A 39 2.81 5.20 9.23
N GLY A 40 2.06 5.88 8.36
CA GLY A 40 2.04 7.34 8.33
C GLY A 40 1.55 7.95 9.66
N GLU A 41 0.49 7.39 10.23
CA GLU A 41 -0.04 7.79 11.55
C GLU A 41 1.00 7.54 12.66
N ASN A 42 1.61 6.35 12.71
CA ASN A 42 2.62 5.99 13.70
C ASN A 42 3.90 6.86 13.58
N ILE A 43 4.29 7.25 12.36
CA ILE A 43 5.43 8.15 12.12
C ILE A 43 5.15 9.55 12.69
N ASN A 44 3.92 10.06 12.51
CA ASN A 44 3.52 11.33 13.09
C ASN A 44 3.51 11.28 14.61
N GLU A 45 3.01 10.18 15.19
CA GLU A 45 3.04 9.96 16.64
C GLU A 45 4.46 9.93 17.18
N ALA A 46 5.36 9.15 16.55
CA ALA A 46 6.77 9.11 16.94
C ALA A 46 7.44 10.49 16.83
N ARG A 47 7.12 11.27 15.80
CA ARG A 47 7.61 12.65 15.64
C ARG A 47 7.13 13.56 16.78
N SER A 48 5.87 13.47 17.17
CA SER A 48 5.32 14.23 18.31
C SER A 48 6.01 13.83 19.63
N LYS A 49 6.18 12.53 19.89
CA LYS A 49 6.90 12.02 21.07
C LYS A 49 8.34 12.51 21.12
N ILE A 50 9.06 12.49 20.00
CA ILE A 50 10.41 13.05 19.89
C ILE A 50 10.42 14.53 20.27
N GLY A 51 9.42 15.31 19.85
CA GLY A 51 9.26 16.71 20.22
C GLY A 51 9.13 16.89 21.73
N HIS A 52 8.18 16.20 22.34
CA HIS A 52 7.93 16.27 23.79
C HIS A 52 9.13 15.82 24.63
N LEU A 53 9.83 14.76 24.20
CA LEU A 53 11.03 14.29 24.90
C LEU A 53 12.15 15.33 24.87
N LYS A 54 12.33 16.04 23.74
CA LYS A 54 13.31 17.14 23.65
C LYS A 54 12.93 18.28 24.60
N GLU A 55 11.67 18.68 24.62
CA GLU A 55 11.15 19.72 25.52
C GLU A 55 11.38 19.33 26.99
N ALA A 56 11.07 18.09 27.36
CA ALA A 56 11.26 17.57 28.72
C ALA A 56 12.75 17.58 29.14
N ILE A 57 13.66 17.21 28.25
CA ILE A 57 15.11 17.28 28.51
C ILE A 57 15.55 18.73 28.73
N THR A 58 15.12 19.66 27.87
CA THR A 58 15.45 21.08 28.03
C THR A 58 14.89 21.67 29.32
N GLN A 59 13.65 21.32 29.69
CA GLN A 59 13.07 21.73 30.97
C GLN A 59 13.86 21.18 32.16
N ARG A 60 14.33 19.93 32.08
CA ARG A 60 15.15 19.33 33.15
C ARG A 60 16.49 20.04 33.31
N HIS A 61 17.16 20.38 32.20
CA HIS A 61 18.40 21.18 32.23
C HIS A 61 18.18 22.54 32.89
N LEU A 62 17.09 23.23 32.55
CA LEU A 62 16.77 24.52 33.15
C LEU A 62 16.51 24.41 34.66
N GLN A 63 15.79 23.37 35.10
CA GLN A 63 15.56 23.11 36.53
C GLN A 63 16.87 22.87 37.30
N GLN A 64 17.79 22.08 36.74
CA GLN A 64 19.09 21.82 37.35
C GLN A 64 19.95 23.08 37.42
N ALA A 65 19.97 23.88 36.35
CA ALA A 65 20.71 25.14 36.33
C ALA A 65 20.17 26.12 37.39
N ALA A 66 18.84 26.22 37.55
CA ALA A 66 18.22 27.08 38.56
C ALA A 66 18.57 26.65 40.00
N LEU A 67 18.56 25.35 40.28
CA LEU A 67 18.91 24.79 41.60
C LEU A 67 20.40 25.02 41.94
N GLY A 68 21.30 24.80 40.98
CA GLY A 68 22.74 25.04 41.18
C GLY A 68 23.10 26.50 41.48
N VAL A 69 22.34 27.44 40.90
CA VAL A 69 22.50 28.88 41.19
C VAL A 69 22.01 29.25 42.60
N THR A 70 21.00 28.56 43.13
CA THR A 70 20.45 28.86 44.47
C THR A 70 21.27 28.24 45.59
N GLU A 71 21.87 27.08 45.37
CA GLU A 71 22.61 26.35 46.42
C GLU A 71 24.11 26.71 46.51
N ASN A 72 24.66 27.45 45.53
CA ASN A 72 26.11 27.74 45.43
C ASN A 72 26.99 26.46 45.55
N MET A 73 26.44 25.32 45.12
CA MET A 73 27.08 24.01 45.14
C MET A 73 27.62 23.70 43.73
N PRO A 74 28.81 23.07 43.62
CA PRO A 74 29.29 22.58 42.34
C PRO A 74 28.31 21.57 41.77
N ALA A 75 28.21 21.50 40.43
CA ALA A 75 27.30 20.61 39.71
C ALA A 75 27.32 19.19 40.31
N PRO A 76 26.16 18.55 40.52
CA PRO A 76 26.09 17.24 41.17
C PRO A 76 26.92 16.22 40.39
N ALA A 77 27.82 15.52 41.09
CA ALA A 77 28.72 14.51 40.51
C ALA A 77 28.00 13.23 40.05
N VAL A 78 26.70 13.10 40.36
CA VAL A 78 25.87 11.95 40.01
C VAL A 78 25.08 12.26 38.74
N PRO A 79 25.15 11.40 37.70
CA PRO A 79 24.31 11.54 36.51
C PRO A 79 22.83 11.58 36.87
N ASP A 80 22.08 12.51 36.29
CA ASP A 80 20.63 12.58 36.49
C ASP A 80 19.95 11.41 35.79
N LEU A 81 19.68 10.34 36.56
CA LEU A 81 19.00 9.13 36.10
C LEU A 81 17.69 9.43 35.36
N HIS A 82 17.01 10.53 35.73
CA HIS A 82 15.79 10.95 35.06
C HIS A 82 16.06 11.49 33.64
N GLU A 83 17.08 12.33 33.47
CA GLU A 83 17.52 12.78 32.15
C GLU A 83 18.05 11.62 31.30
N GLU A 84 18.84 10.71 31.86
CA GLU A 84 19.33 9.52 31.14
C GLU A 84 18.17 8.68 30.61
N LYS A 85 17.11 8.50 31.41
CA LYS A 85 15.89 7.82 30.98
C LYS A 85 15.20 8.55 29.82
N LEU A 86 15.08 9.88 29.89
CA LEU A 86 14.50 10.69 28.81
C LEU A 86 15.32 10.59 27.51
N ARG A 87 16.66 10.61 27.63
CA ARG A 87 17.58 10.42 26.49
C ARG A 87 17.45 9.03 25.88
N SER A 88 17.37 7.99 26.72
CA SER A 88 17.16 6.62 26.26
C SER A 88 15.85 6.48 25.47
N GLN A 89 14.75 7.03 26.00
CA GLN A 89 13.46 7.06 25.31
C GLN A 89 13.52 7.84 23.99
N LEU A 90 14.24 8.96 23.96
CA LEU A 90 14.42 9.76 22.76
C LEU A 90 15.15 8.98 21.66
N GLU A 91 16.21 8.25 22.01
CA GLU A 91 16.93 7.42 21.05
C GLU A 91 16.10 6.22 20.57
N GLU A 92 15.28 5.63 21.44
CA GLU A 92 14.33 4.58 21.03
C GLU A 92 13.31 5.12 20.02
N GLU A 93 12.69 6.27 20.31
CA GLU A 93 11.72 6.88 19.41
C GLU A 93 12.34 7.31 18.07
N LYS A 94 13.59 7.80 18.07
CA LYS A 94 14.34 8.06 16.83
C LYS A 94 14.57 6.79 16.03
N ARG A 95 14.94 5.68 16.68
CA ARG A 95 15.12 4.38 16.01
C ARG A 95 13.81 3.90 15.43
N ARG A 96 12.72 3.97 16.21
CA ARG A 96 11.36 3.62 15.78
C ARG A 96 10.92 4.43 14.56
N TYR A 97 11.09 5.75 14.60
CA TYR A 97 10.82 6.64 13.47
C TYR A 97 11.61 6.22 12.22
N LYS A 98 12.91 5.98 12.35
CA LYS A 98 13.78 5.61 11.22
C LYS A 98 13.37 4.28 10.58
N THR A 99 13.02 3.29 11.40
CA THR A 99 12.55 1.97 10.93
C THR A 99 11.22 2.12 10.18
N MET A 100 10.23 2.77 10.78
CA MET A 100 8.92 2.97 10.16
C MET A 100 9.01 3.80 8.87
N PHE A 101 9.83 4.84 8.86
CA PHE A 101 10.04 5.68 7.67
C PHE A 101 10.70 4.90 6.52
N THR A 102 11.68 4.05 6.84
CA THR A 102 12.29 3.15 5.84
C THR A 102 11.25 2.17 5.29
N ARG A 103 10.43 1.57 6.17
CA ARG A 103 9.35 0.67 5.75
C ARG A 103 8.32 1.37 4.86
N LEU A 104 7.92 2.60 5.19
CA LEU A 104 6.97 3.38 4.40
C LEU A 104 7.52 3.66 2.99
N LYS A 105 8.81 3.95 2.86
CA LYS A 105 9.46 4.10 1.54
C LYS A 105 9.39 2.81 0.72
N ALA A 106 9.69 1.67 1.33
CA ALA A 106 9.61 0.37 0.66
C ALA A 106 8.16 0.07 0.21
N LEU A 107 7.17 0.31 1.08
CA LEU A 107 5.76 0.13 0.74
C LEU A 107 5.30 1.01 -0.42
N LYS A 108 5.79 2.25 -0.50
CA LYS A 108 5.48 3.13 -1.64
C LYS A 108 5.91 2.49 -2.96
N VAL A 109 7.11 1.93 -3.02
CA VAL A 109 7.62 1.23 -4.21
C VAL A 109 6.84 -0.05 -4.49
N GLU A 110 6.49 -0.82 -3.45
CA GLU A 110 5.65 -2.02 -3.60
C GLU A 110 4.27 -1.68 -4.19
N ILE A 111 3.65 -0.59 -3.74
CA ILE A 111 2.36 -0.10 -4.25
C ILE A 111 2.47 0.30 -5.73
N GLU A 112 3.48 1.08 -6.09
CA GLU A 112 3.72 1.49 -7.48
C GLU A 112 3.94 0.27 -8.39
N HIS A 113 4.69 -0.73 -7.91
CA HIS A 113 4.91 -1.98 -8.64
C HIS A 113 3.61 -2.76 -8.86
N LEU A 114 2.79 -2.91 -7.82
CA LEU A 114 1.49 -3.59 -7.91
C LEU A 114 0.53 -2.87 -8.87
N GLN A 115 0.49 -1.53 -8.85
CA GLN A 115 -0.31 -0.74 -9.79
C GLN A 115 0.12 -1.00 -11.23
N LEU A 116 1.43 -1.00 -11.50
CA LEU A 116 1.95 -1.29 -12.84
C LEU A 116 1.58 -2.71 -13.30
N LEU A 117 1.66 -3.71 -12.42
CA LEU A 117 1.25 -5.08 -12.73
C LEU A 117 -0.24 -5.15 -13.07
N MET A 118 -1.09 -4.46 -12.30
CA MET A 118 -2.52 -4.40 -12.57
C MET A 118 -2.83 -3.73 -13.92
N ASP A 119 -2.18 -2.62 -14.23
CA ASP A 119 -2.41 -1.92 -15.50
C ASP A 119 -1.92 -2.74 -16.69
N ARG A 120 -0.79 -3.43 -16.55
CA ARG A 120 -0.32 -4.39 -17.56
C ARG A 120 -1.32 -5.53 -17.76
N ALA A 121 -1.86 -6.09 -16.69
CA ALA A 121 -2.86 -7.16 -16.77
C ALA A 121 -4.16 -6.70 -17.44
N LYS A 122 -4.64 -5.49 -17.13
CA LYS A 122 -5.81 -4.89 -17.80
C LYS A 122 -5.57 -4.71 -19.30
N VAL A 123 -4.41 -4.18 -19.70
CA VAL A 123 -4.07 -3.99 -21.12
C VAL A 123 -3.96 -5.33 -21.85
N LYS A 124 -3.34 -6.33 -21.22
CA LYS A 124 -3.24 -7.68 -21.77
C LYS A 124 -4.63 -8.28 -22.01
N LEU A 125 -5.49 -8.26 -20.99
CA LEU A 125 -6.86 -8.76 -21.07
C LEU A 125 -7.66 -8.07 -22.18
N GLN A 126 -7.54 -6.74 -22.29
CA GLN A 126 -8.23 -5.98 -23.34
C GLN A 126 -7.77 -6.39 -24.74
N LYS A 127 -6.46 -6.57 -24.95
CA LYS A 127 -5.91 -7.01 -26.25
C LYS A 127 -6.36 -8.42 -26.61
N GLU A 128 -6.33 -9.34 -25.63
CA GLU A 128 -6.77 -10.72 -25.83
C GLU A 128 -8.26 -10.79 -26.14
N PHE A 129 -9.07 -9.97 -25.46
CA PHE A 129 -10.48 -9.82 -25.78
C PHE A 129 -10.71 -9.29 -27.20
N GLU A 130 -9.98 -8.25 -27.62
CA GLU A 130 -10.11 -7.69 -28.98
C GLU A 130 -9.74 -8.71 -30.06
N ALA A 131 -8.68 -9.48 -29.84
CA ALA A 131 -8.26 -10.56 -30.74
C ALA A 131 -9.32 -11.66 -30.81
N TRP A 132 -9.83 -12.11 -29.66
CA TRP A 132 -10.90 -13.09 -29.58
C TRP A 132 -12.19 -12.60 -30.26
N TRP A 133 -12.61 -11.37 -29.97
CA TRP A 133 -13.82 -10.77 -30.54
C TRP A 133 -13.74 -10.59 -32.05
N ALA A 134 -12.58 -10.22 -32.59
CA ALA A 134 -12.36 -10.12 -34.03
C ALA A 134 -12.40 -11.50 -34.72
N ALA A 135 -11.83 -12.53 -34.09
CA ALA A 135 -11.90 -13.91 -34.58
C ALA A 135 -13.34 -14.44 -34.57
N GLU A 136 -14.10 -14.16 -33.52
CA GLU A 136 -15.50 -14.55 -33.40
C GLU A 136 -16.37 -13.88 -34.49
N ALA A 137 -16.21 -12.57 -34.68
CA ALA A 137 -16.91 -11.83 -35.74
C ALA A 137 -16.58 -12.35 -37.15
N SER A 138 -15.34 -12.78 -37.38
CA SER A 138 -14.90 -13.38 -38.65
C SER A 138 -15.43 -14.81 -38.83
N SER A 139 -15.63 -15.55 -37.73
CA SER A 139 -16.17 -16.91 -37.77
C SER A 139 -17.65 -16.94 -38.18
N LEU A 140 -18.43 -15.93 -37.76
CA LEU A 140 -19.84 -15.76 -38.11
C LEU A 140 -20.07 -15.45 -39.61
N GLN A 141 -19.04 -15.02 -40.34
CA GLN A 141 -19.10 -14.78 -41.79
C GLN A 141 -18.82 -16.04 -42.62
N ARG A 142 -18.44 -17.16 -42.00
CA ARG A 142 -18.32 -18.46 -42.69
C ARG A 142 -19.61 -19.26 -42.54
N PRO A 143 -20.35 -19.56 -43.63
CA PRO A 143 -21.49 -20.44 -43.55
C PRO A 143 -20.96 -21.87 -43.38
N THR A 144 -21.23 -22.52 -42.23
CA THR A 144 -21.81 -23.88 -42.13
C THR A 144 -21.60 -24.52 -40.76
N GLY A 145 -22.66 -25.18 -40.26
CA GLY A 145 -22.56 -26.49 -39.62
C GLY A 145 -22.18 -26.54 -38.15
N GLN A 146 -23.19 -26.66 -37.29
CA GLN A 146 -23.18 -27.19 -35.92
C GLN A 146 -21.80 -27.48 -35.30
N HIS A 147 -21.31 -26.59 -34.44
CA HIS A 147 -20.28 -26.92 -33.45
C HIS A 147 -20.67 -26.30 -32.11
N HIS A 148 -20.98 -27.17 -31.14
CA HIS A 148 -21.28 -26.81 -29.76
C HIS A 148 -19.96 -26.49 -29.05
N SER A 149 -19.42 -25.31 -29.32
CA SER A 149 -18.38 -24.71 -28.50
C SER A 149 -19.05 -23.79 -27.47
N ILE A 150 -18.33 -23.39 -26.43
CA ILE A 150 -18.77 -22.45 -25.38
C ILE A 150 -19.38 -21.16 -25.99
N THR A 151 -19.04 -20.86 -27.25
CA THR A 151 -19.64 -19.84 -28.12
C THR A 151 -21.15 -19.98 -28.36
N TRP A 152 -21.74 -21.19 -28.37
CA TRP A 152 -23.20 -21.39 -28.49
C TRP A 152 -23.97 -20.94 -27.23
N ILE A 153 -23.34 -21.07 -26.06
CA ILE A 153 -23.95 -20.66 -24.78
C ILE A 153 -24.06 -19.13 -24.72
N CYS A 154 -23.03 -18.41 -25.19
CA CYS A 154 -23.08 -16.95 -25.30
C CYS A 154 -24.09 -16.47 -26.36
N PHE A 155 -24.25 -17.21 -27.47
CA PHE A 155 -25.22 -16.89 -28.52
C PHE A 155 -26.69 -17.12 -28.10
N SER A 156 -26.95 -18.15 -27.29
CA SER A 156 -28.30 -18.44 -26.76
C SER A 156 -28.76 -17.46 -25.67
N LEU A 157 -27.87 -16.69 -25.05
CA LEU A 157 -28.21 -15.67 -24.06
C LEU A 157 -28.51 -14.31 -24.69
N LEU A 158 -28.23 -14.13 -25.98
CA LEU A 158 -28.39 -12.89 -26.73
C LEU A 158 -29.58 -12.89 -27.71
N ASN A 159 -30.35 -13.99 -27.78
CA ASN A 159 -31.60 -14.11 -28.52
C ASN A 159 -32.76 -14.51 -27.60
#